data_AF-A0A5J5K665-F1
#
_entry.id   AF-A0A5J5K665-F1
#
_cell.length_a   1.000
_cell.length_b   1.000
_cell.length_c   1.000
_cell.angle_alpha   90.00
_cell.angle_beta   90.00
_cell.angle_gamma   90.00
#
_symmetry.space_group_name_H-M   'P 1'
#
loop_
_entity.id
_entity.type
_entity.pdbx_description
1 polymer ?
#
loop_
_entity_poly.entity_id
_entity_poly.type
_entity_poly.pdbx_seq_one_letter_code
_entity_poly.pdbx_strand_id
1 'polypeptide(L)' 'MSDEPAPNPRYFAKEGESAQVVYNLRDAAPYLDLGYEEVSEAAFVASQPTSADALPTAAGD' A
#
# COMPACT_ATOMS: atom_id res chain seq x y z
N MET A 1 -22.62 -9.69 -18.60
CA MET A 1 -21.81 -8.52 -18.24
C MET A 1 -21.67 -8.58 -16.74
N SER A 2 -20.54 -9.03 -16.22
CA SER A 2 -20.30 -9.01 -14.78
C SER A 2 -20.08 -7.54 -14.42
N ASP A 3 -21.14 -6.88 -13.99
CA ASP A 3 -21.10 -5.58 -13.30
C ASP A 3 -20.62 -5.84 -11.86
N GLU A 4 -19.45 -6.48 -11.73
CA GLU A 4 -18.79 -6.54 -10.43
C GLU A 4 -18.23 -5.14 -10.21
N PRO A 5 -18.70 -4.39 -9.20
CA PRO A 5 -18.18 -3.07 -8.93
C PRO A 5 -16.68 -3.22 -8.80
N ALA A 6 -15.94 -2.51 -9.66
CA ALA A 6 -14.48 -2.54 -9.62
C ALA A 6 -14.09 -2.32 -8.15
N PRO A 7 -13.31 -3.25 -7.56
CA PRO A 7 -12.98 -3.15 -6.15
C PRO A 7 -12.33 -1.78 -5.97
N ASN A 8 -12.87 -0.94 -5.10
CA ASN A 8 -12.36 0.42 -4.89
C ASN A 8 -11.20 0.33 -3.90
N PRO A 9 -9.93 0.26 -4.34
CA PRO A 9 -8.81 0.21 -3.43
C PRO A 9 -8.67 1.55 -2.70
N ARG A 10 -8.38 1.47 -1.41
CA ARG A 10 -7.94 2.60 -0.60
C ARG A 10 -6.55 2.26 -0.06
N TYR A 11 -5.62 3.19 -0.20
CA TYR A 11 -4.24 2.99 0.19
C TYR A 11 -3.95 3.76 1.47
N PHE A 12 -3.29 3.11 2.42
CA PHE A 12 -2.98 3.69 3.72
C PHE A 12 -1.50 3.58 4.00
N ALA A 13 -0.90 4.63 4.52
CA ALA A 13 0.48 4.66 4.95
C ALA A 13 0.57 5.20 6.38
N LYS A 14 1.62 4.80 7.10
CA LYS A 14 1.90 5.31 8.45
C LYS A 14 3.40 5.35 8.65
N GLU A 15 3.89 6.42 9.27
CA GLU A 15 5.32 6.57 9.52
C GLU A 15 5.85 5.41 10.37
N GLY A 16 6.94 4.78 9.91
CA GLY A 16 7.54 3.61 10.57
C GLY A 16 6.86 2.27 10.26
N GLU A 17 5.79 2.24 9.46
CA GLU A 17 5.10 1.03 9.00
C GLU A 17 5.04 0.96 7.47
N SER A 18 4.93 -0.26 6.94
CA SER A 18 4.72 -0.47 5.50
C SER A 18 3.34 0.03 5.09
N ALA A 19 3.26 0.65 3.91
CA ALA A 19 1.97 1.03 3.34
C ALA A 19 1.13 -0.21 2.98
N GLN A 20 -0.19 -0.09 3.05
CA GLN A 20 -1.15 -1.17 2.82
C GLN A 20 -2.29 -0.76 1.89
N VAL A 21 -2.82 -1.73 1.14
CA VAL A 21 -3.98 -1.54 0.26
C VAL A 21 -5.18 -2.31 0.82
N VAL A 22 -6.33 -1.63 0.91
CA VAL A 22 -7.57 -2.20 1.44
C VAL A 22 -8.67 -2.06 0.39
N TYR A 23 -9.30 -3.17 0.03
CA TYR A 23 -10.37 -3.19 -0.98
C TYR A 23 -11.75 -3.16 -0.33
N ASN A 24 -12.70 -2.47 -0.96
CA ASN A 24 -14.11 -2.42 -0.54
C ASN A 24 -14.31 -1.84 0.88
N LEU A 25 -13.39 -0.99 1.33
CA LEU A 25 -13.48 -0.36 2.64
C LEU A 25 -14.55 0.74 2.62
N ARG A 26 -15.62 0.52 3.40
CA ARG A 26 -16.72 1.49 3.52
C ARG A 26 -16.39 2.69 4.38
N ASP A 27 -15.62 2.48 5.45
CA ASP A 27 -15.27 3.51 6.43
C ASP A 27 -13.77 3.46 6.72
N ALA A 28 -13.13 4.63 6.62
CA ALA A 28 -11.70 4.77 6.84
C ALA A 28 -11.36 5.28 8.25
N ALA A 29 -12.36 5.73 9.02
CA ALA A 29 -12.16 6.23 10.38
C ALA A 29 -11.29 5.32 11.27
N PRO A 30 -11.47 3.98 11.32
CA PRO A 30 -10.62 3.14 12.16
C PRO A 30 -9.15 3.15 11.76
N TYR A 31 -8.83 3.35 10.47
CA TYR A 31 -7.44 3.48 10.03
C TYR A 31 -6.86 4.83 10.43
N LEU A 32 -7.65 5.91 10.31
CA LEU A 32 -7.25 7.25 10.74
C LEU A 32 -7.04 7.32 12.27
N ASP A 33 -7.91 6.69 13.06
CA ASP A 33 -7.78 6.58 14.54
C ASP A 33 -6.51 5.81 14.96
N LEU A 34 -6.05 4.86 14.14
CA LEU A 34 -4.81 4.12 14.36
C LEU A 34 -3.56 4.89 13.87
N GLY A 35 -3.74 6.09 13.34
CA GLY A 35 -2.70 6.97 12.83
C GLY A 35 -2.24 6.64 11.41
N TYR A 36 -3.01 5.86 10.65
CA TYR A 36 -2.76 5.70 9.21
C TYR A 36 -3.34 6.88 8.44
N GLU A 37 -2.64 7.30 7.42
CA GLU A 37 -3.05 8.33 6.48
C GLU A 37 -3.44 7.70 5.15
N GLU A 38 -4.56 8.14 4.58
CA GLU A 38 -4.94 7.73 3.24
C GLU A 38 -4.04 8.42 2.20
N VAL A 39 -3.42 7.62 1.35
CA VAL A 39 -2.49 8.09 0.31
C VAL A 39 -3.00 7.73 -1.08
N SER A 40 -2.50 8.44 -2.09
CA SER A 40 -2.77 8.09 -3.48
C SER A 40 -2.03 6.80 -3.86
N GLU A 41 -2.55 6.08 -4.86
CA GLU A 41 -1.91 4.89 -5.44
C GLU A 41 -0.43 5.15 -5.81
N ALA A 42 -0.14 6.29 -6.43
CA ALA A 42 1.22 6.66 -6.80
C ALA A 42 2.16 6.78 -5.59
N ALA A 43 1.68 7.31 -4.46
CA ALA A 43 2.45 7.41 -3.23
C ALA A 43 2.65 6.04 -2.57
N PHE A 44 1.62 5.19 -2.60
CA PHE A 44 1.72 3.80 -2.17
C PHE A 44 2.79 3.03 -2.97
N VAL A 45 2.76 3.11 -4.31
CA VAL A 45 3.75 2.47 -5.18
C VAL A 45 5.15 3.03 -4.94
N ALA A 46 5.29 4.34 -4.74
CA ALA A 46 6.57 4.97 -4.43
C ALA A 46 7.12 4.59 -3.05
N SER A 47 6.25 4.23 -2.10
CA SER A 47 6.64 3.78 -0.76
C SER A 47 7.08 2.31 -0.72
N GLN A 48 6.75 1.52 -1.74
CA GLN A 48 7.19 0.14 -1.80
C GLN A 48 8.70 0.09 -2.04
N PRO A 49 9.41 -0.85 -1.40
CA PRO A 49 10.78 -1.14 -1.81
C PRO A 49 10.74 -1.52 -3.28
N THR A 50 11.31 -0.67 -4.14
CA THR A 50 11.47 -1.03 -5.54
C THR A 50 12.28 -2.32 -5.57
N SER A 51 11.86 -3.35 -6.32
CA SER A 51 12.60 -4.62 -6.41
C SER A 51 14.08 -4.47 -6.85
N ALA A 52 14.53 -3.27 -7.21
CA ALA A 52 15.93 -2.91 -7.38
C ALA A 52 16.75 -2.95 -6.06
N ASP A 53 16.10 -2.95 -4.90
CA ASP A 53 16.71 -3.12 -3.57
C ASP A 53 16.71 -4.60 -3.12
N ALA A 54 16.32 -5.53 -4.00
CA ALA A 54 16.76 -6.92 -3.86
C ALA A 54 18.27 -6.94 -4.15
N LEU A 55 19.06 -6.84 -3.07
CA LEU A 55 20.51 -6.91 -2.95
C LEU A 55 21.26 -7.43 -4.19
N PRO A 56 22.44 -6.86 -4.55
CA PRO A 56 23.35 -7.55 -5.47
C PRO A 56 23.60 -8.93 -4.87
N THR A 57 23.21 -9.98 -5.60
CA THR A 57 23.61 -11.34 -5.29
C THR A 57 25.10 -11.28 -5.01
N ALA A 58 25.48 -11.55 -3.76
CA ALA A 58 26.87 -11.61 -3.38
C ALA A 58 27.48 -12.75 -4.20
N ALA A 59 28.11 -12.38 -5.32
CA ALA A 59 29.04 -13.23 -6.02
C ALA A 59 30.34 -13.18 -5.24
N GLY A 60 30.41 -14.02 -4.21
CA GLY A 60 31.60 -14.40 -3.45
C GLY A 60 31.18 -15.63 -2.66
N ASP A 61 31.79 -16.80 -2.80
CA ASP A 61 33.16 -17.20 -3.14
C ASP A 61 33.10 -18.49 -3.98
#